data_AF-A0A927FVC1-F1
#
_entry.id   AF-A0A927FVC1-F1
#
_cell.length_a   1.000
_cell.length_b   1.000
_cell.length_c   1.000
_cell.angle_alpha   90.00
_cell.angle_beta   90.00
_cell.angle_gamma   90.00
#
_symmetry.space_group_name_H-M   'P 1'
#
loop_
_entity.id
_entity.type
_entity.pdbx_description
1 polymer ?
#
loop_
_entity_poly.entity_id
_entity_poly.type
_entity_poly.pdbx_seq_one_letter_code
_entity_poly.pdbx_strand_id
1 'polypeptide(L)'
;MDIEIFILRSDWDRFDDLMNATAERGFFAEAVDDDLHRRGGPRLPCLIGFSPGELSHFGTLSVGNKAAEGRKRINVSGADELPVPLRITGLVDAITAPHKTEVQTRLRQGGLIRTTAAKKLLDVIRKINPERASAIEHLSLEQSRIEALPDRVQNALAIEKEMVSAALEFSGLGKAAVTNWHLPENENSSFLDGLGEVRLREDAMIVHDMNLVPGFELSRRVGYSAALFEDGHTRLSVVLANHLRLEEQLGGDLDLLQREP
;
A
#
# COMPACT_ATOMS: atom_id res chain seq x y z
N MET A 1 -17.95 -7.23 6.17
CA MET A 1 -16.52 -6.86 6.19
C MET A 1 -15.72 -8.05 6.64
N ASP A 2 -14.94 -8.61 5.73
CA ASP A 2 -13.92 -9.59 6.08
C ASP A 2 -12.67 -8.83 6.50
N ILE A 3 -12.20 -9.12 7.70
CA ILE A 3 -11.03 -8.45 8.28
C ILE A 3 -9.87 -9.40 8.14
N GLU A 4 -8.73 -8.86 7.79
CA GLU A 4 -7.50 -9.60 7.64
C GLU A 4 -6.36 -8.82 8.29
N ILE A 5 -5.57 -9.52 9.09
CA ILE A 5 -4.45 -8.95 9.83
C ILE A 5 -3.26 -9.85 9.60
N PHE A 6 -2.18 -9.29 9.08
CA PHE A 6 -0.93 -10.02 8.93
C PHE A 6 -0.08 -9.88 10.19
N ILE A 7 0.49 -10.99 10.66
CA ILE A 7 1.47 -10.98 11.74
C ILE A 7 2.86 -11.18 11.14
N LEU A 8 3.72 -10.18 11.28
CA LEU A 8 5.14 -10.30 10.92
C LEU A 8 5.96 -10.64 12.17
N ARG A 9 6.71 -11.73 12.08
CA ARG A 9 7.75 -12.10 13.04
C ARG A 9 9.10 -11.86 12.39
N SER A 10 9.90 -10.99 13.00
CA SER A 10 11.29 -10.77 12.59
C SER A 10 12.18 -10.87 13.82
N ASP A 11 13.45 -11.15 13.59
CA ASP A 11 14.43 -11.30 14.67
C ASP A 11 14.89 -9.92 15.16
N TRP A 12 15.16 -9.81 16.46
CA TRP A 12 15.64 -8.57 17.07
C TRP A 12 16.94 -8.08 16.41
N ASP A 13 17.80 -9.00 15.96
CA ASP A 13 19.06 -8.67 15.28
C ASP A 13 18.86 -7.89 13.97
N ARG A 14 17.66 -7.96 13.37
CA ARG A 14 17.30 -7.24 12.15
C ARG A 14 16.57 -5.92 12.41
N PHE A 15 16.30 -5.59 13.68
CA PHE A 15 15.50 -4.43 14.05
C PHE A 15 16.06 -3.14 13.47
N ASP A 16 17.34 -2.85 13.75
CA ASP A 16 17.99 -1.61 13.32
C ASP A 16 18.00 -1.50 11.79
N ASP A 17 18.34 -2.59 11.09
CA ASP A 17 18.37 -2.63 9.62
C ASP A 17 16.99 -2.31 9.01
N LEU A 18 15.92 -2.88 9.58
CA LEU A 18 14.56 -2.68 9.07
C LEU A 18 14.02 -1.29 9.39
N MET A 19 14.31 -0.76 10.57
CA MET A 19 13.91 0.59 10.96
C MET A 19 14.68 1.65 10.18
N ASN A 20 15.98 1.46 9.96
CA ASN A 20 16.78 2.32 9.10
C ASN A 20 16.26 2.29 7.66
N ALA A 21 15.96 1.11 7.10
CA ALA A 21 15.35 1.02 5.78
C ALA A 21 14.01 1.76 5.70
N THR A 22 13.21 1.73 6.76
CA THR A 22 11.94 2.47 6.83
C THR A 22 12.16 3.97 6.87
N ALA A 23 13.15 4.44 7.66
CA ALA A 23 13.50 5.85 7.75
C ALA A 23 14.05 6.39 6.43
N GLU A 24 14.88 5.62 5.73
CA GLU A 24 15.51 6.02 4.46
C GLU A 24 14.55 5.92 3.26
N ARG A 25 13.75 4.86 3.19
CA ARG A 25 12.98 4.50 1.98
C ARG A 25 11.47 4.56 2.17
N GLY A 26 10.99 4.84 3.39
CA GLY A 26 9.57 4.79 3.76
C GLY A 26 8.99 3.37 3.92
N PHE A 27 9.79 2.33 3.68
CA PHE A 27 9.39 0.93 3.84
C PHE A 27 10.59 0.00 3.98
N PHE A 28 10.37 -1.19 4.54
CA PHE A 28 11.32 -2.31 4.45
C PHE A 28 10.72 -3.49 3.69
N ALA A 29 11.58 -4.36 3.15
CA ALA A 29 11.17 -5.57 2.46
C ALA A 29 11.55 -6.82 3.26
N GLU A 30 10.64 -7.78 3.32
CA GLU A 30 10.85 -9.06 4.00
C GLU A 30 10.42 -10.24 3.15
N ALA A 31 11.13 -11.37 3.29
CA ALA A 31 10.73 -12.63 2.68
C ALA A 31 9.95 -13.46 3.71
N VAL A 32 8.70 -13.80 3.39
CA VAL A 32 7.82 -14.56 4.29
C VAL A 32 7.38 -15.88 3.67
N ASP A 33 7.30 -16.89 4.52
CA ASP A 33 6.71 -18.20 4.23
C ASP A 33 5.19 -18.08 4.42
N ASP A 34 4.49 -17.41 3.49
CA ASP A 34 3.04 -17.35 3.53
C ASP A 34 2.40 -17.44 2.12
N ASP A 35 1.21 -18.04 2.10
CA ASP A 35 0.32 -18.15 0.95
C ASP A 35 -0.44 -16.83 0.70
N LEU A 36 0.25 -15.68 0.79
CA LEU A 36 -0.27 -14.37 0.41
C LEU A 36 -0.54 -14.33 -1.09
N HIS A 37 -1.59 -14.97 -1.58
CA HIS A 37 -1.95 -15.03 -3.00
C HIS A 37 -2.66 -13.72 -3.41
N ARG A 38 -1.95 -12.61 -3.26
CA ARG A 38 -2.43 -11.28 -3.67
C ARG A 38 -1.37 -10.62 -4.53
N ARG A 39 -1.64 -10.52 -5.83
CA ARG A 39 -0.87 -9.67 -6.74
C ARG A 39 -1.54 -8.31 -6.80
N GLY A 40 -0.80 -7.24 -6.58
CA GLY A 40 -1.29 -5.87 -6.75
C GLY A 40 -2.35 -5.40 -5.75
N GLY A 41 -2.92 -6.30 -4.92
CA GLY A 41 -4.07 -6.05 -4.07
C GLY A 41 -3.90 -4.97 -2.99
N PRO A 42 -5.02 -4.59 -2.35
CA PRO A 42 -5.07 -3.58 -1.29
C PRO A 42 -4.16 -3.94 -0.12
N ARG A 43 -3.75 -2.90 0.59
CA ARG A 43 -2.86 -3.01 1.73
C ARG A 43 -3.52 -3.76 2.88
N LEU A 44 -2.69 -4.44 3.67
CA LEU A 44 -3.12 -5.14 4.86
C LEU A 44 -2.56 -4.49 6.12
N PRO A 45 -3.37 -4.39 7.19
CA PRO A 45 -2.84 -4.13 8.52
C PRO A 45 -1.80 -5.18 8.91
N CYS A 46 -0.63 -4.72 9.36
CA CYS A 46 0.49 -5.57 9.76
C CYS A 46 0.86 -5.29 11.21
N LEU A 47 0.81 -6.31 12.06
CA LEU A 47 1.36 -6.25 13.41
C LEU A 47 2.71 -6.95 13.43
N ILE A 48 3.72 -6.28 13.98
CA ILE A 48 5.11 -6.69 13.89
C ILE A 48 5.64 -6.97 15.30
N GLY A 49 6.31 -8.10 15.46
CA GLY A 49 7.03 -8.44 16.69
C GLY A 49 8.47 -8.81 16.41
N PHE A 50 9.38 -8.01 16.99
CA PHE A 50 10.83 -8.22 16.95
C PHE A 50 11.33 -9.07 18.13
N SER A 51 10.60 -9.03 19.26
CA SER A 51 10.92 -9.78 20.47
C SER A 51 9.99 -10.98 20.64
N PRO A 52 10.47 -12.12 21.16
CA PRO A 52 9.61 -13.25 21.49
C PRO A 52 8.50 -12.85 22.48
N GLY A 53 7.26 -13.22 22.17
CA GLY A 53 6.15 -13.08 23.12
C GLY A 53 5.40 -11.74 23.06
N GLU A 54 5.81 -10.79 22.23
CA GLU A 54 5.10 -9.51 22.05
C GLU A 54 5.08 -9.02 20.59
N LEU A 55 4.12 -8.15 20.31
CA LEU A 55 4.06 -7.32 19.10
C LEU A 55 4.29 -5.88 19.54
N SER A 56 5.30 -5.24 18.98
CA SER A 56 5.75 -3.90 19.40
C SER A 56 5.50 -2.84 18.35
N HIS A 57 5.25 -3.20 17.09
CA HIS A 57 5.06 -2.22 16.01
C HIS A 57 3.81 -2.55 15.20
N PHE A 58 3.28 -1.51 14.55
CA PHE A 58 2.19 -1.59 13.60
C PHE A 58 2.62 -0.96 12.29
N GLY A 59 2.24 -1.56 11.17
CA GLY A 59 2.49 -0.98 9.88
C GLY A 59 1.48 -1.46 8.85
N THR A 60 1.76 -1.11 7.61
CA THR A 60 0.91 -1.43 6.47
C THR A 60 1.66 -2.29 5.48
N LEU A 61 1.12 -3.46 5.15
CA LEU A 61 1.74 -4.46 4.29
C LEU A 61 1.20 -4.38 2.87
N SER A 62 2.11 -4.43 1.90
CA SER A 62 1.81 -4.72 0.50
C SER A 62 2.61 -5.93 0.02
N VAL A 63 2.04 -6.71 -0.90
CA VAL A 63 2.73 -7.88 -1.48
C VAL A 63 3.55 -7.42 -2.69
N GLY A 64 4.84 -7.72 -2.67
CA GLY A 64 5.76 -7.49 -3.78
C GLY A 64 5.87 -8.69 -4.72
N ASN A 65 6.68 -8.55 -5.78
CA ASN A 65 7.02 -9.66 -6.68
C ASN A 65 7.84 -10.73 -5.94
N LYS A 66 7.74 -12.00 -6.38
CA LYS A 66 8.36 -13.18 -5.74
C LYS A 66 9.79 -12.91 -5.26
N ALA A 67 10.12 -13.38 -4.05
CA ALA A 67 11.51 -13.45 -3.59
C ALA A 67 12.18 -14.67 -4.24
N ALA A 68 13.53 -14.72 -4.18
CA ALA A 68 14.26 -15.93 -4.52
C ALA A 68 13.74 -17.12 -3.67
N GLU A 69 13.77 -18.33 -4.23
CA GLU A 69 13.43 -19.60 -3.53
C GLU A 69 11.95 -19.83 -3.18
N GLY A 70 10.99 -19.18 -3.87
CA GLY A 70 9.57 -19.50 -3.73
C GLY A 70 8.87 -18.85 -2.52
N ARG A 71 9.61 -18.10 -1.70
CA ARG A 71 9.07 -17.21 -0.66
C ARG A 71 8.44 -15.96 -1.28
N LYS A 72 7.49 -15.34 -0.57
CA LYS A 72 6.88 -14.08 -1.03
C LYS A 72 7.58 -12.90 -0.39
N ARG A 73 7.91 -11.91 -1.22
CA ARG A 73 8.38 -10.62 -0.73
C ARG A 73 7.17 -9.79 -0.30
N ILE A 74 7.21 -9.29 0.92
CA ILE A 74 6.30 -8.27 1.43
C ILE A 74 7.06 -6.96 1.58
N ASN A 75 6.38 -5.84 1.42
CA ASN A 75 6.90 -4.53 1.76
C ASN A 75 6.02 -3.94 2.86
N VAL A 76 6.63 -3.48 3.95
CA VAL A 76 5.95 -2.92 5.11
C VAL A 76 6.30 -1.45 5.23
N SER A 77 5.28 -0.59 5.24
CA SER A 77 5.38 0.87 5.39
C SER A 77 4.80 1.33 6.73
N GLY A 78 5.26 2.49 7.21
CA GLY A 78 4.75 3.12 8.42
C GLY A 78 4.85 2.24 9.66
N ALA A 79 5.97 1.52 9.81
CA ALA A 79 6.23 0.59 10.92
C ALA A 79 6.41 1.33 12.25
N ASP A 80 5.33 1.93 12.74
CA ASP A 80 5.29 2.77 13.94
C ASP A 80 5.32 1.92 15.20
N GLU A 81 6.06 2.38 16.21
CA GLU A 81 6.05 1.77 17.53
C GLU A 81 4.65 1.88 18.18
N LEU A 82 4.25 0.79 18.84
CA LEU A 82 3.07 0.76 19.68
C LEU A 82 3.40 1.39 21.02
N PRO A 83 2.62 2.38 21.51
CA PRO A 83 2.86 3.00 22.82
C PRO A 83 2.92 1.98 23.97
N VAL A 84 2.22 0.85 23.81
CA VAL A 84 2.28 -0.30 24.71
C VAL A 84 2.38 -1.57 23.86
N PRO A 85 3.48 -2.34 23.97
CA PRO A 85 3.61 -3.62 23.29
C PRO A 85 2.50 -4.60 23.68
N LEU A 86 1.94 -5.28 22.67
CA LEU A 86 0.88 -6.26 22.86
C LEU A 86 1.48 -7.62 23.20
N ARG A 87 1.32 -8.06 24.45
CA ARG A 87 1.78 -9.40 24.88
C ARG A 87 0.93 -10.49 24.25
N ILE A 88 1.58 -11.42 23.55
CA ILE A 88 0.92 -12.55 22.86
C ILE A 88 0.10 -13.39 23.83
N THR A 89 0.60 -13.65 25.04
CA THR A 89 -0.14 -14.42 26.06
C THR A 89 -1.45 -13.72 26.43
N GLY A 90 -1.40 -12.41 26.72
CA GLY A 90 -2.58 -11.61 27.02
C GLY A 90 -3.60 -11.58 25.88
N LEU A 91 -3.13 -11.48 24.63
CA LEU A 91 -3.99 -11.56 23.45
C LEU A 91 -4.67 -12.93 23.33
N VAL A 92 -3.90 -14.01 23.46
CA VAL A 92 -4.38 -15.40 23.30
C VAL A 92 -5.35 -15.79 24.41
N ASP A 93 -5.13 -15.34 25.65
CA ASP A 93 -5.99 -15.66 26.78
C ASP A 93 -7.33 -14.92 26.75
N ALA A 94 -7.37 -13.75 26.11
CA ALA A 94 -8.61 -13.02 25.87
C ALA A 94 -9.47 -13.60 24.73
N ILE A 95 -8.91 -14.51 23.91
CA ILE A 95 -9.60 -15.13 22.77
C ILE A 95 -10.20 -16.47 23.20
N THR A 96 -11.50 -16.63 22.96
CA THR A 96 -12.22 -17.88 23.21
C THR A 96 -12.08 -18.86 22.03
N ALA A 97 -12.28 -20.16 22.29
CA ALA A 97 -12.44 -21.16 21.24
C ALA A 97 -13.60 -20.78 20.28
N PRO A 98 -13.58 -21.24 19.01
CA PRO A 98 -12.59 -22.15 18.39
C PRO A 98 -11.34 -21.46 17.83
N HIS A 99 -11.31 -20.13 17.73
CA HIS A 99 -10.25 -19.39 17.02
C HIS A 99 -8.93 -19.24 17.80
N LYS A 100 -8.91 -19.60 19.08
CA LYS A 100 -7.74 -19.46 19.96
C LYS A 100 -6.48 -20.10 19.37
N THR A 101 -6.57 -21.35 18.89
CA THR A 101 -5.42 -22.09 18.36
C THR A 101 -4.86 -21.45 17.09
N GLU A 102 -5.73 -21.06 16.15
CA GLU A 102 -5.32 -20.39 14.91
C GLU A 102 -4.59 -19.07 15.21
N VAL A 103 -5.20 -18.22 16.03
CA VAL A 103 -4.61 -16.92 16.40
C VAL A 103 -3.31 -17.10 17.17
N GLN A 104 -3.24 -18.05 18.10
CA GLN A 104 -2.01 -18.35 18.84
C GLN A 104 -0.86 -18.77 17.91
N THR A 105 -1.14 -19.65 16.95
CA THR A 105 -0.14 -20.10 15.97
C THR A 105 0.38 -18.91 15.16
N ARG A 106 -0.53 -18.09 14.61
CA ARG A 106 -0.16 -16.93 13.78
C ARG A 106 0.55 -15.83 14.56
N LEU A 107 0.16 -15.57 15.80
CA LEU A 107 0.86 -14.60 16.66
C LEU A 107 2.30 -15.03 16.96
N ARG A 108 2.58 -16.34 17.02
CA ARG A 108 3.92 -16.87 17.34
C ARG A 108 4.80 -17.06 16.11
N GLN A 109 4.23 -17.54 15.01
CA GLN A 109 4.97 -17.95 13.82
C GLN A 109 4.88 -16.92 12.68
N GLY A 110 3.93 -15.99 12.76
CA GLY A 110 3.60 -15.07 11.69
C GLY A 110 2.59 -15.64 10.69
N GLY A 111 2.23 -14.78 9.74
CA GLY A 111 1.30 -15.07 8.66
C GLY A 111 -0.08 -14.44 8.83
N LEU A 112 -0.93 -14.67 7.83
CA LEU A 112 -2.23 -14.03 7.71
C LEU A 112 -3.31 -14.67 8.60
N ILE A 113 -4.00 -13.85 9.39
CA ILE A 113 -5.21 -14.19 10.13
C ILE A 113 -6.40 -13.62 9.36
N ARG A 114 -7.44 -14.43 9.11
CA ARG A 114 -8.58 -14.04 8.27
C ARG A 114 -9.91 -14.06 9.04
N THR A 115 -10.90 -13.41 8.44
CA THR A 115 -12.34 -13.53 8.72
C THR A 115 -12.70 -13.41 10.21
N THR A 116 -13.19 -14.48 10.83
CA THR A 116 -13.70 -14.51 12.19
C THR A 116 -12.58 -14.50 13.22
N ALA A 117 -11.46 -15.17 12.94
CA ALA A 117 -10.28 -15.15 13.81
C ALA A 117 -9.68 -13.74 13.90
N ALA A 118 -9.60 -13.04 12.77
CA ALA A 118 -9.10 -11.65 12.71
C ALA A 118 -10.02 -10.69 13.47
N LYS A 119 -11.35 -10.83 13.33
CA LYS A 119 -12.33 -10.05 14.10
C LYS A 119 -12.17 -10.26 15.60
N LYS A 120 -11.99 -11.50 16.06
CA LYS A 120 -11.77 -11.80 17.49
C LYS A 120 -10.49 -11.18 18.01
N LEU A 121 -9.41 -11.22 17.23
CA LEU A 121 -8.17 -10.54 17.58
C LEU A 121 -8.37 -9.02 17.65
N LEU A 122 -9.02 -8.42 16.66
CA LEU A 122 -9.34 -7.00 16.65
C LEU A 122 -10.21 -6.57 17.85
N ASP A 123 -11.19 -7.38 18.25
CA ASP A 123 -12.02 -7.12 19.43
C ASP A 123 -11.20 -7.05 20.72
N VAL A 124 -10.15 -7.88 20.82
CA VAL A 124 -9.21 -7.86 21.95
C VAL A 124 -8.32 -6.62 21.86
N ILE A 125 -7.77 -6.33 20.68
CA ILE A 125 -6.95 -5.13 20.45
C ILE A 125 -7.75 -3.87 20.78
N ARG A 126 -9.03 -3.78 20.40
CA ARG A 126 -9.91 -2.64 20.68
C ARG A 126 -10.04 -2.34 22.18
N LYS A 127 -9.97 -3.36 23.04
CA LYS A 127 -10.02 -3.18 24.50
C LYS A 127 -8.70 -2.67 25.07
N ILE A 128 -7.58 -2.99 24.43
CA ILE A 128 -6.22 -2.66 24.91
C ILE A 128 -5.76 -1.33 24.32
N ASN A 129 -5.98 -1.13 23.03
CA ASN A 129 -5.58 0.02 22.24
C ASN A 129 -6.65 0.37 21.19
N PRO A 130 -7.64 1.21 21.56
CA PRO A 130 -8.73 1.60 20.67
C PRO A 130 -8.27 2.33 19.40
N GLU A 131 -7.24 3.16 19.52
CA GLU A 131 -6.67 3.91 18.40
C GLU A 131 -6.13 2.98 17.32
N ARG A 132 -5.34 1.97 17.71
CA ARG A 132 -4.81 0.98 16.78
C ARG A 132 -5.89 0.09 16.18
N ALA A 133 -6.93 -0.24 16.95
CA ALA A 133 -8.09 -0.93 16.40
C ALA A 133 -8.79 -0.09 15.32
N SER A 134 -8.94 1.22 15.54
CA SER A 134 -9.51 2.14 14.55
C SER A 134 -8.68 2.22 13.26
N ALA A 135 -7.34 2.25 13.37
CA ALA A 135 -6.45 2.21 12.20
C ALA A 135 -6.60 0.91 11.39
N ILE A 136 -6.68 -0.24 12.06
CA ILE A 136 -6.93 -1.56 11.42
C ILE A 136 -8.29 -1.57 10.70
N GLU A 137 -9.33 -1.04 11.34
CA GLU A 137 -10.69 -0.94 10.79
C GLU A 137 -10.73 -0.03 9.56
N HIS A 138 -10.05 1.13 9.61
CA HIS A 138 -9.96 2.04 8.49
C HIS A 138 -9.34 1.38 7.26
N LEU A 139 -8.18 0.74 7.42
CA LEU A 139 -7.52 -0.01 6.34
C LEU A 139 -8.41 -1.15 5.79
N SER A 140 -9.10 -1.87 6.68
CA SER A 140 -10.03 -2.95 6.27
C SER A 140 -11.23 -2.43 5.48
N LEU A 141 -11.71 -1.22 5.81
CA LEU A 141 -12.78 -0.54 5.08
C LEU A 141 -12.31 -0.10 3.70
N GLU A 142 -11.13 0.49 3.59
CA GLU A 142 -10.53 0.84 2.30
C GLU A 142 -10.35 -0.40 1.40
N GLN A 143 -9.89 -1.51 1.97
CA GLN A 143 -9.81 -2.78 1.26
C GLN A 143 -11.18 -3.24 0.76
N SER A 144 -12.20 -3.22 1.63
CA SER A 144 -13.56 -3.63 1.26
C SER A 144 -14.13 -2.75 0.14
N ARG A 145 -13.77 -1.46 0.10
CA ARG A 145 -14.16 -0.55 -0.98
C ARG A 145 -13.49 -0.93 -2.30
N ILE A 146 -12.21 -1.28 -2.28
CA ILE A 146 -11.46 -1.73 -3.48
C ILE A 146 -12.04 -3.05 -4.01
N GLU A 147 -12.30 -4.02 -3.12
CA GLU A 147 -12.88 -5.31 -3.49
C GLU A 147 -14.33 -5.18 -4.02
N ALA A 148 -15.05 -4.13 -3.64
CA ALA A 148 -16.39 -3.83 -4.16
C ALA A 148 -16.36 -3.16 -5.55
N LEU A 149 -15.20 -2.71 -6.04
CA LEU A 149 -15.08 -2.13 -7.37
C LEU A 149 -15.30 -3.23 -8.43
N PRO A 150 -15.83 -2.90 -9.62
CA PRO A 150 -15.91 -3.85 -10.72
C PRO A 150 -14.54 -4.46 -11.06
N ASP A 151 -14.49 -5.75 -11.41
CA ASP A 151 -13.22 -6.44 -11.74
C ASP A 151 -12.37 -5.68 -12.77
N ARG A 152 -13.02 -5.02 -13.73
CA ARG A 152 -12.35 -4.18 -14.73
C ARG A 152 -11.62 -2.99 -14.11
N VAL A 153 -12.25 -2.32 -13.13
CA VAL A 153 -11.67 -1.19 -12.40
C VAL A 153 -10.51 -1.67 -11.53
N GLN A 154 -10.65 -2.81 -10.85
CA GLN A 154 -9.56 -3.40 -10.07
C GLN A 154 -8.35 -3.74 -10.95
N ASN A 155 -8.60 -4.32 -12.13
CA ASN A 155 -7.55 -4.63 -13.11
C ASN A 155 -6.89 -3.36 -13.67
N ALA A 156 -7.67 -2.31 -13.95
CA ALA A 156 -7.14 -1.04 -14.41
C ALA A 156 -6.21 -0.40 -13.35
N LEU A 157 -6.64 -0.34 -12.09
CA LEU A 157 -5.81 0.13 -10.98
C LEU A 157 -4.53 -0.71 -10.82
N ALA A 158 -4.60 -2.03 -11.01
CA ALA A 158 -3.45 -2.91 -10.94
C ALA A 158 -2.44 -2.62 -12.08
N ILE A 159 -2.93 -2.42 -13.31
CA ILE A 159 -2.10 -2.08 -14.47
C ILE A 159 -1.45 -0.71 -14.26
N GLU A 160 -2.21 0.31 -13.86
CA GLU A 160 -1.67 1.65 -13.60
C GLU A 160 -0.62 1.64 -12.50
N LYS A 161 -0.83 0.87 -11.43
CA LYS A 161 0.16 0.65 -10.38
C LYS A 161 1.44 0.03 -10.90
N GLU A 162 1.35 -0.99 -11.76
CA GLU A 162 2.52 -1.65 -12.36
C GLU A 162 3.31 -0.69 -13.27
N MET A 163 2.61 0.11 -14.07
CA MET A 163 3.22 1.12 -14.94
C MET A 163 3.97 2.18 -14.13
N VAL A 164 3.33 2.79 -13.13
CA VAL A 164 3.97 3.79 -12.25
C VAL A 164 5.13 3.17 -11.48
N SER A 165 4.96 1.93 -11.00
CA SER A 165 6.02 1.18 -10.33
C SER A 165 7.25 0.98 -11.21
N ALA A 166 7.05 0.63 -12.48
CA ALA A 166 8.13 0.44 -13.45
C ALA A 166 8.83 1.77 -13.76
N ALA A 167 8.06 2.85 -13.95
CA ALA A 167 8.59 4.20 -14.19
C ALA A 167 9.52 4.70 -13.07
N LEU A 168 9.10 4.51 -11.83
CA LEU A 168 9.88 4.86 -10.65
C LEU A 168 11.17 4.05 -10.55
N GLU A 169 11.10 2.75 -10.87
CA GLU A 169 12.29 1.89 -10.95
C GLU A 169 13.26 2.32 -12.04
N PHE A 170 12.77 2.62 -13.25
CA PHE A 170 13.62 3.12 -14.34
C PHE A 170 14.30 4.45 -14.00
N SER A 171 13.63 5.31 -13.24
CA SER A 171 14.13 6.63 -12.87
C SER A 171 15.00 6.61 -11.60
N GLY A 172 15.18 5.44 -10.97
CA GLY A 172 15.95 5.30 -9.73
C GLY A 172 15.26 5.87 -8.48
N LEU A 173 14.00 6.31 -8.57
CA LEU A 173 13.28 7.03 -7.52
C LEU A 173 12.68 6.12 -6.43
N GLY A 174 12.87 4.81 -6.52
CA GLY A 174 12.34 3.85 -5.56
C GLY A 174 10.79 3.80 -5.57
N LYS A 175 10.21 2.81 -4.90
CA LYS A 175 8.75 2.55 -4.94
C LYS A 175 7.98 3.09 -3.72
N ALA A 176 8.60 4.00 -2.96
CA ALA A 176 8.04 4.50 -1.70
C ALA A 176 6.64 5.11 -1.89
N ALA A 177 6.48 5.97 -2.90
CA ALA A 177 5.22 6.64 -3.22
C ALA A 177 4.07 5.65 -3.52
N VAL A 178 4.33 4.64 -4.35
CA VAL A 178 3.36 3.56 -4.65
C VAL A 178 3.02 2.78 -3.37
N THR A 179 4.01 2.59 -2.50
CA THR A 179 3.85 1.95 -1.20
C THR A 179 3.17 2.86 -0.17
N ASN A 180 2.77 4.11 -0.51
CA ASN A 180 1.90 4.99 0.31
C ASN A 180 0.55 5.42 -0.34
N TRP A 181 0.18 4.85 -1.49
CA TRP A 181 -1.11 4.98 -2.16
C TRP A 181 -2.39 4.61 -1.36
N HIS A 182 -3.46 5.41 -1.47
CA HIS A 182 -4.81 5.15 -0.92
C HIS A 182 -5.90 5.30 -2.01
N LEU A 183 -7.06 4.64 -1.84
CA LEU A 183 -8.15 4.75 -2.82
C LEU A 183 -8.79 6.16 -2.79
N PRO A 184 -8.81 6.90 -3.90
CA PRO A 184 -9.49 8.20 -3.96
C PRO A 184 -11.00 8.08 -3.77
N GLU A 185 -11.64 9.15 -3.28
CA GLU A 185 -13.09 9.18 -3.04
C GLU A 185 -13.93 9.41 -4.30
N ASN A 186 -13.32 9.80 -5.42
CA ASN A 186 -14.02 10.23 -6.63
C ASN A 186 -14.12 9.10 -7.67
N GLU A 187 -15.29 8.91 -8.28
CA GLU A 187 -15.53 7.84 -9.27
C GLU A 187 -14.74 8.04 -10.59
N ASN A 188 -14.25 9.25 -10.86
CA ASN A 188 -13.44 9.58 -12.04
C ASN A 188 -11.93 9.65 -11.75
N SER A 189 -11.45 9.10 -10.64
CA SER A 189 -10.03 9.16 -10.26
C SER A 189 -9.16 8.13 -10.98
N SER A 190 -7.89 8.45 -11.21
CA SER A 190 -6.85 7.52 -11.65
C SER A 190 -6.04 6.98 -10.47
N PHE A 191 -5.15 6.01 -10.71
CA PHE A 191 -4.19 5.56 -9.71
C PHE A 191 -3.30 6.71 -9.19
N LEU A 192 -2.94 7.70 -10.01
CA LEU A 192 -2.10 8.82 -9.54
C LEU A 192 -2.79 9.67 -8.48
N ASP A 193 -4.12 9.76 -8.49
CA ASP A 193 -4.89 10.56 -7.53
C ASP A 193 -4.78 10.06 -6.08
N GLY A 194 -4.39 8.79 -5.92
CA GLY A 194 -4.23 8.15 -4.62
C GLY A 194 -2.82 8.24 -4.04
N LEU A 195 -1.85 8.80 -4.76
CA LEU A 195 -0.48 8.99 -4.26
C LEU A 195 -0.39 10.19 -3.31
N GLY A 196 0.35 10.04 -2.21
CA GLY A 196 0.53 11.09 -1.20
C GLY A 196 1.60 12.14 -1.52
N GLU A 197 2.41 11.93 -2.58
CA GLU A 197 3.47 12.84 -2.98
C GLU A 197 2.96 14.03 -3.82
N VAL A 198 3.71 15.13 -3.75
CA VAL A 198 3.34 16.51 -4.03
C VAL A 198 2.52 16.69 -5.33
N ARG A 199 1.27 17.13 -5.17
CA ARG A 199 0.47 17.75 -6.24
C ARG A 199 1.06 19.12 -6.56
N LEU A 200 2.01 19.19 -7.48
CA LEU A 200 2.20 20.43 -8.22
C LEU A 200 1.06 20.53 -9.22
N ARG A 201 0.19 21.52 -9.00
CA ARG A 201 -0.74 22.05 -10.01
C ARG A 201 0.05 22.34 -11.29
N GLU A 202 0.12 21.38 -12.19
CA GLU A 202 0.62 21.56 -13.55
C GLU A 202 -0.52 21.64 -14.58
N ASP A 203 -1.78 21.73 -14.10
CA ASP A 203 -2.95 22.00 -14.94
C ASP A 203 -2.88 23.34 -15.69
N ALA A 204 -1.96 24.25 -15.34
CA ALA A 204 -1.83 25.54 -16.00
C ALA A 204 -0.76 25.56 -17.10
N MET A 205 0.30 24.75 -17.00
CA MET A 205 1.45 24.84 -17.91
C MET A 205 1.34 23.86 -19.08
N ILE A 206 0.96 22.60 -18.84
CA ILE A 206 0.70 21.62 -19.91
C ILE A 206 -0.52 22.05 -20.73
N VAL A 207 -1.54 22.59 -20.06
CA VAL A 207 -2.73 23.14 -20.72
C VAL A 207 -2.41 24.41 -21.51
N HIS A 208 -1.43 25.22 -21.12
CA HIS A 208 -1.03 26.41 -21.90
C HIS A 208 -0.33 26.02 -23.21
N ASP A 209 0.62 25.07 -23.16
CA ASP A 209 1.35 24.59 -24.35
C ASP A 209 0.44 23.81 -25.30
N MET A 210 -0.53 23.02 -24.80
CA MET A 210 -1.49 22.32 -25.65
C MET A 210 -2.61 23.23 -26.22
N ASN A 211 -2.83 24.43 -25.66
CA ASN A 211 -3.84 25.38 -26.13
C ASN A 211 -3.32 26.35 -27.20
N LEU A 212 -2.01 26.34 -27.52
CA LEU A 212 -1.38 27.20 -28.51
C LEU A 212 -0.83 26.38 -29.68
N VAL A 213 -1.71 25.64 -30.36
CA VAL A 213 -1.38 25.04 -31.66
C VAL A 213 -1.85 25.99 -32.78
N PRO A 214 -0.95 26.59 -33.57
CA PRO A 214 -1.34 27.50 -34.65
C PRO A 214 -2.29 26.81 -35.63
N GLY A 215 -3.51 27.33 -35.76
CA GLY A 215 -4.52 26.85 -36.71
C GLY A 215 -5.60 25.91 -36.15
N PHE A 216 -5.64 25.66 -34.83
CA PHE A 216 -6.67 24.82 -34.20
C PHE A 216 -7.36 25.56 -33.04
N GLU A 217 -8.68 25.39 -32.89
CA GLU A 217 -9.47 25.88 -31.75
C GLU A 217 -9.83 24.74 -30.79
N LEU A 218 -9.62 24.96 -29.49
CA LEU A 218 -9.91 23.99 -28.44
C LEU A 218 -11.43 23.78 -28.27
N SER A 219 -11.93 22.58 -28.60
CA SER A 219 -13.37 22.26 -28.51
C SER A 219 -13.83 21.74 -27.15
N ARG A 220 -12.94 21.11 -26.36
CA ARG A 220 -13.26 20.59 -25.01
C ARG A 220 -11.98 20.45 -24.18
N ARG A 221 -12.05 20.80 -22.89
CA ARG A 221 -11.01 20.47 -21.89
C ARG A 221 -11.27 19.09 -21.31
N VAL A 222 -10.25 18.24 -21.30
CA VAL A 222 -10.23 16.97 -20.57
C VAL A 222 -9.20 17.15 -19.44
N GLY A 223 -9.53 16.73 -18.22
CA GLY A 223 -8.56 16.74 -17.11
C GLY A 223 -7.38 15.82 -17.44
N TYR A 224 -6.21 16.07 -16.86
CA TYR A 224 -5.06 15.17 -16.97
C TYR A 224 -4.64 14.79 -15.55
N SER A 225 -4.35 13.51 -15.32
CA SER A 225 -3.73 13.05 -14.08
C SER A 225 -2.23 12.99 -14.29
N ALA A 226 -1.49 13.84 -13.59
CA ALA A 226 -0.03 13.87 -13.61
C ALA A 226 0.51 13.86 -12.18
N ALA A 227 1.63 13.16 -11.96
CA ALA A 227 2.34 13.15 -10.69
C ALA A 227 3.82 13.46 -10.94
N LEU A 228 4.39 14.30 -10.07
CA LEU A 228 5.80 14.64 -10.09
C LEU A 228 6.51 13.90 -8.94
N PHE A 229 7.57 13.20 -9.26
CA PHE A 229 8.46 12.56 -8.31
C PHE A 229 9.83 13.22 -8.38
N GLU A 230 10.42 13.51 -7.23
CA GLU A 230 11.73 14.15 -7.16
C GLU A 230 12.53 13.54 -6.00
N ASP A 231 13.75 13.11 -6.32
CA ASP A 231 14.84 12.94 -5.37
C ASP A 231 15.90 13.97 -5.77
N GLY A 232 16.73 14.48 -4.86
CA GLY A 232 17.57 15.67 -5.05
C GLY A 232 18.51 15.70 -6.27
N HIS A 233 18.56 14.62 -7.07
CA HIS A 233 19.30 14.46 -8.31
C HIS A 233 18.45 14.14 -9.56
N THR A 234 17.18 13.74 -9.40
CA THR A 234 16.33 13.26 -10.48
C THR A 234 14.89 13.76 -10.33
N ARG A 235 14.34 14.35 -11.39
CA ARG A 235 12.92 14.72 -11.48
C ARG A 235 12.22 13.91 -12.56
N LEU A 236 11.12 13.25 -12.18
CA LEU A 236 10.27 12.46 -13.07
C LEU A 236 8.84 13.00 -13.05
N SER A 237 8.33 13.39 -14.21
CA SER A 237 6.90 13.60 -14.40
C SER A 237 6.28 12.35 -15.00
N VAL A 238 5.26 11.81 -14.35
CA VAL A 238 4.45 10.72 -14.84
C VAL A 238 3.09 11.27 -15.23
N VAL A 239 2.71 11.11 -16.49
CA VAL A 239 1.40 11.51 -17.01
C VAL A 239 0.65 10.28 -17.45
N LEU A 240 -0.56 10.08 -16.90
CA LEU A 240 -1.49 9.09 -17.42
C LEU A 240 -2.30 9.75 -18.55
N ALA A 241 -1.99 9.35 -19.79
CA ALA A 241 -2.62 9.92 -20.98
C ALA A 241 -4.08 9.45 -21.19
N ASN A 242 -4.45 8.32 -20.58
CA ASN A 242 -5.79 7.73 -20.71
C ASN A 242 -6.75 8.21 -19.61
N HIS A 243 -7.61 9.18 -19.94
CA HIS A 243 -8.64 9.74 -19.04
C HIS A 243 -10.04 9.12 -19.25
N LEU A 244 -10.10 7.90 -19.77
CA LEU A 244 -11.34 7.13 -19.72
C LEU A 244 -11.65 6.77 -18.28
N ARG A 245 -12.93 6.65 -17.92
CA ARG A 245 -13.31 6.12 -16.60
C ARG A 245 -12.53 4.82 -16.37
N LEU A 246 -12.16 4.49 -15.13
CA LEU A 246 -11.54 3.19 -14.81
C LEU A 246 -12.33 2.01 -15.42
N GLU A 247 -13.65 2.17 -15.58
CA GLU A 247 -14.58 1.24 -16.21
C GLU A 247 -14.49 1.13 -17.74
N GLU A 248 -13.86 2.10 -18.40
CA GLU A 248 -13.76 2.26 -19.85
C GLU A 248 -12.34 2.04 -20.38
N GLN A 249 -11.33 2.00 -19.51
CA GLN A 249 -9.96 1.67 -19.88
C GLN A 249 -9.83 0.19 -20.30
N LEU A 250 -9.15 -0.07 -21.43
CA LEU A 250 -8.80 -1.41 -21.94
C LEU A 250 -7.29 -1.70 -21.82
N GLY A 251 -6.54 -0.73 -21.26
CA GLY A 251 -5.10 -0.70 -21.12
C GLY A 251 -4.68 0.68 -20.60
N GLY A 252 -3.43 0.79 -20.16
CA GLY A 252 -2.84 2.06 -19.72
C GLY A 252 -1.80 2.54 -20.72
N ASP A 253 -1.71 3.86 -20.92
CA ASP A 253 -0.66 4.51 -21.71
C ASP A 253 0.09 5.47 -20.79
N LEU A 254 1.41 5.36 -20.78
CA LEU A 254 2.29 6.00 -19.80
C LEU A 254 3.37 6.80 -20.52
N ASP A 255 3.28 8.12 -20.40
CA ASP A 255 4.32 9.02 -20.90
C ASP A 255 5.30 9.37 -19.77
N LEU A 256 6.59 9.11 -20.03
CA LEU A 256 7.67 9.41 -19.10
C LEU A 256 8.44 10.64 -19.57
N LEU A 257 8.44 11.68 -18.74
CA LEU A 257 9.26 12.87 -18.95
C LEU A 257 10.30 12.94 -17.83
N GLN A 258 11.54 12.55 -18.16
CA GLN A 258 12.69 12.67 -17.27
C GLN A 258 13.48 13.92 -17.66
N ARG A 259 13.75 14.80 -16.70
CA ARG A 259 14.68 15.92 -16.88
C ARG A 259 15.90 15.68 -16.01
N GLU A 260 17.07 15.60 -16.64
CA GLU A 260 18.35 15.74 -15.93
C GLU A 260 18.51 17.20 -15.48
N PRO A 261 19.18 17.46 -14.35
CA PRO A 261 19.36 18.80 -13.79
C PRO A 261 20.05 19.79 -14.75
#